data_AF-A0A7S0L435-F1
#
_entry.id   AF-A0A7S0L435-F1
#
_cell.length_a   1.000
_cell.length_b   1.000
_cell.length_c   1.000
_cell.angle_alpha   90.00
_cell.angle_beta   90.00
_cell.angle_gamma   90.00
#
_symmetry.space_group_name_H-M   'P 1'
#
loop_
_entity.id
_entity.type
_entity.pdbx_description
1 polymer ?
#
loop_
_entity_poly.entity_id
_entity_poly.type
_entity_poly.pdbx_seq_one_letter_code
_entity_poly.pdbx_strand_id
1 'polypeptide(L)'
;QLDAATLTSWPYNRPDGALEGTLNVAAVEYPPGAVFSVPHVDKTDLQTEAPERDVELPLSSTVCKLWDSNFEDEEDMWMSDDLSERLSMFNNARACHGDVLVGGLGLGLVHQWLARSPAVTSLTVVERSPEVVPLALPA
;
A
#
# COMPACT_ATOMS: atom_id res chain seq x y z
N GLN A 1 -4.24 -15.11 -10.99
CA GLN A 1 -3.02 -14.73 -10.25
C GLN A 1 -2.81 -13.24 -10.44
N LEU A 2 -2.43 -12.52 -9.40
CA LEU A 2 -1.91 -11.17 -9.55
C LEU A 2 -0.51 -11.24 -10.16
N ASP A 3 -0.32 -10.46 -11.21
CA ASP A 3 0.95 -10.22 -11.86
C ASP A 3 1.44 -8.81 -11.58
N ALA A 4 2.73 -8.58 -11.85
CA ALA A 4 3.36 -7.27 -11.68
C ALA A 4 2.65 -6.17 -12.49
N ALA A 5 2.07 -6.50 -13.64
CA ALA A 5 1.29 -5.58 -14.46
C ALA A 5 0.07 -5.05 -13.69
N THR A 6 -0.68 -5.92 -13.01
CA THR A 6 -1.83 -5.53 -12.19
C THR A 6 -1.43 -4.58 -11.06
N LEU A 7 -0.30 -4.85 -10.39
CA LEU A 7 0.22 -3.98 -9.31
C LEU A 7 0.61 -2.59 -9.81
N THR A 8 1.24 -2.50 -10.99
CA THR A 8 1.67 -1.22 -11.58
C THR A 8 0.54 -0.41 -12.20
N SER A 9 -0.51 -1.07 -12.67
CA SER A 9 -1.60 -0.42 -13.43
C SER A 9 -2.69 0.21 -12.57
N TRP A 10 -2.74 -0.09 -11.26
CA TRP A 10 -3.89 0.30 -10.47
C TRP A 10 -3.82 1.77 -10.08
N PRO A 11 -4.89 2.55 -10.28
CA PRO A 11 -4.91 3.96 -9.91
C PRO A 11 -4.70 4.09 -8.41
N TYR A 12 -3.54 4.61 -8.00
CA TYR A 12 -3.25 5.01 -6.65
C TYR A 12 -2.88 6.48 -6.71
N ASN A 13 -3.75 7.33 -6.17
CA ASN A 13 -3.43 8.74 -5.98
C ASN A 13 -2.49 8.78 -4.77
N ARG A 14 -1.20 8.75 -5.06
CA ARG A 14 -0.17 8.85 -4.04
C ARG A 14 -0.25 10.22 -3.36
N PRO A 15 0.08 10.31 -2.07
CA PRO A 15 0.30 11.59 -1.44
C PRO A 15 1.46 12.32 -2.13
N ASP A 16 1.21 13.55 -2.57
CA ASP A 16 2.23 14.44 -3.12
C ASP A 16 2.60 15.50 -2.06
N GLY A 17 3.89 15.65 -1.78
CA GLY A 17 4.43 16.80 -1.04
C GLY A 17 4.80 16.58 0.43
N ALA A 18 5.42 17.61 1.01
CA ALA A 18 5.70 17.70 2.43
C ALA A 18 4.41 18.01 3.20
N LEU A 19 4.14 17.29 4.26
CA LEU A 19 3.04 17.61 5.15
C LEU A 19 3.39 18.82 6.02
N GLU A 20 2.39 19.64 6.35
CA GLU A 20 2.51 20.55 7.48
C GLU A 20 2.49 19.70 8.76
N GLY A 21 3.61 19.65 9.48
CA GLY A 21 3.71 18.86 10.73
C GLY A 21 5.05 18.17 10.90
N THR A 22 5.06 17.09 11.69
CA THR A 22 6.25 16.24 11.89
C THR A 22 6.31 15.08 10.89
N LEU A 23 5.28 14.89 10.08
CA LEU A 23 5.26 13.80 9.13
C LEU A 23 5.97 14.14 7.82
N ASN A 24 6.77 13.19 7.34
CA ASN A 24 7.46 13.30 6.05
C ASN A 24 7.04 12.16 5.14
N VAL A 25 6.83 12.44 3.86
CA VAL A 25 6.59 11.42 2.84
C VAL A 25 7.73 11.45 1.83
N ALA A 26 8.38 10.30 1.64
CA ALA A 26 9.39 10.10 0.61
C ALA A 26 8.83 9.17 -0.47
N ALA A 27 9.05 9.52 -1.72
CA ALA A 27 8.73 8.68 -2.87
C ALA A 27 10.03 8.11 -3.45
N VAL A 28 10.10 6.78 -3.56
CA VAL A 28 11.20 6.04 -4.19
C VAL A 28 10.70 5.46 -5.50
N GLU A 29 11.39 5.77 -6.60
CA GLU A 29 11.09 5.21 -7.91
C GLU A 29 11.93 3.96 -8.17
N TYR A 30 11.26 2.89 -8.57
CA TYR A 30 11.89 1.66 -9.02
C TYR A 30 11.78 1.53 -10.54
N PRO A 31 12.89 1.25 -11.24
CA PRO A 31 12.87 1.09 -12.69
C PRO A 31 12.21 -0.23 -13.10
N PRO A 32 11.80 -0.35 -14.38
CA PRO A 32 11.49 -1.65 -14.96
C PRO A 32 12.64 -2.64 -14.76
N GLY A 33 12.32 -3.90 -14.49
CA GLY A 33 13.31 -4.94 -14.18
C GLY A 33 13.72 -5.03 -12.71
N ALA A 34 13.26 -4.11 -11.85
CA ALA A 34 13.44 -4.26 -10.40
C ALA A 34 12.70 -5.50 -9.90
N VAL A 35 13.35 -6.27 -9.01
CA VAL A 35 12.84 -7.53 -8.49
C VAL A 35 12.44 -7.37 -7.03
N PHE A 36 11.26 -7.86 -6.69
CA PHE A 36 10.73 -7.84 -5.33
C PHE A 36 10.33 -9.25 -4.91
N SER A 37 10.77 -9.67 -3.73
CA SER A 37 10.29 -10.90 -3.13
C SER A 37 8.93 -10.63 -2.48
N VAL A 38 7.90 -11.35 -2.92
CA VAL A 38 6.55 -11.25 -2.38
C VAL A 38 6.12 -12.58 -1.78
N PRO A 39 5.33 -12.58 -0.70
CA PRO A 39 4.83 -13.80 -0.12
C PRO A 39 3.96 -14.54 -1.13
N HIS A 40 4.12 -15.85 -1.14
CA HIS A 40 3.20 -16.75 -1.80
C HIS A 40 1.80 -16.65 -1.18
N VAL A 41 0.76 -16.56 -2.01
CA VAL A 41 -0.61 -16.22 -1.57
C VAL A 41 -1.58 -17.41 -1.61
N ASP A 42 -1.11 -18.64 -1.83
CA ASP A 42 -1.93 -19.85 -1.75
C ASP A 42 -1.81 -20.55 -0.39
N LYS A 43 -2.89 -21.17 0.07
CA LYS A 43 -2.90 -22.01 1.27
C LYS A 43 -1.92 -23.18 1.19
N THR A 44 -1.63 -23.65 -0.03
CA THR A 44 -0.62 -24.69 -0.26
C THR A 44 0.79 -24.24 0.06
N ASP A 45 1.04 -22.93 0.04
CA ASP A 45 2.38 -22.37 0.13
C ASP A 45 2.89 -22.30 1.58
N LEU A 46 1.97 -22.35 2.57
CA LEU A 46 2.27 -22.51 4.00
C LEU A 46 3.02 -23.81 4.34
N GLN A 47 3.06 -24.77 3.40
CA GLN A 47 3.74 -26.05 3.57
C GLN A 47 5.04 -26.16 2.75
N THR A 48 5.42 -25.10 2.04
CA THR A 48 6.59 -25.11 1.17
C THR A 48 7.82 -24.50 1.86
N GLU A 49 9.01 -24.95 1.49
CA GLU A 49 10.28 -24.35 1.94
C GLU A 49 10.61 -23.04 1.19
N ALA A 50 9.78 -22.64 0.22
CA ALA A 50 9.91 -21.41 -0.56
C ALA A 50 8.64 -20.55 -0.41
N PRO A 51 8.47 -19.86 0.74
CA PRO A 51 7.26 -19.10 1.06
C PRO A 51 7.15 -17.77 0.30
N GLU A 52 8.15 -17.43 -0.52
CA GLU A 52 8.22 -16.20 -1.31
C GLU A 52 8.54 -16.50 -2.77
N ARG A 53 8.08 -15.62 -3.65
CA ARG A 53 8.43 -15.61 -5.07
C ARG A 53 8.95 -14.24 -5.47
N ASP A 54 9.89 -14.25 -6.39
CA ASP A 54 10.38 -13.02 -7.00
C ASP A 54 9.43 -12.54 -8.10
N VAL A 55 9.10 -11.25 -8.04
CA VAL A 55 8.26 -10.56 -9.01
C VAL A 55 9.10 -9.44 -9.61
N GLU A 56 9.33 -9.54 -10.92
CA GLU A 56 10.00 -8.51 -11.70
C GLU A 56 8.97 -7.47 -12.18
N LEU A 57 9.28 -6.19 -12.01
CA LEU A 57 8.44 -5.09 -12.46
C LEU A 57 8.51 -4.88 -13.98
N PRO A 58 7.38 -4.93 -14.71
CA PRO A 58 7.37 -4.72 -16.15
C PRO A 58 7.42 -3.23 -16.52
N LEU A 59 7.10 -2.35 -15.58
CA LEU A 59 7.03 -0.89 -15.71
C LEU A 59 7.64 -0.25 -14.47
N SER A 60 8.01 1.03 -14.55
CA SER A 60 8.44 1.74 -13.35
C SER A 60 7.31 1.82 -12.33
N SER A 61 7.66 1.76 -11.06
CA SER A 61 6.72 1.89 -9.95
C SER A 61 7.29 2.83 -8.91
N THR A 62 6.43 3.68 -8.35
CA THR A 62 6.80 4.52 -7.21
C THR A 62 6.26 3.90 -5.93
N VAL A 63 7.09 3.81 -4.90
CA VAL A 63 6.73 3.43 -3.52
C VAL A 63 6.88 4.65 -2.63
N CYS A 64 5.91 4.88 -1.75
CA CYS A 64 5.86 5.92 -0.75
C CYS A 64 6.22 5.34 0.62
N LYS A 65 7.01 6.09 1.39
CA LYS A 65 7.33 5.82 2.79
C LYS A 65 6.98 7.04 3.63
N LEU A 66 6.31 6.82 4.75
CA LEU A 66 5.92 7.82 5.74
C LEU A 66 6.81 7.69 6.99
N TRP A 67 7.27 8.82 7.50
CA TRP A 67 8.21 8.93 8.62
C TRP A 67 7.74 10.01 9.59
N ASP A 68 8.12 9.91 10.87
CA ASP A 68 7.99 10.99 11.86
C ASP A 68 9.32 11.78 11.96
N SER A 69 9.30 13.09 12.22
CA SER A 69 10.37 14.05 11.86
C SER A 69 11.64 14.03 12.71
N ASN A 70 11.92 12.98 13.47
CA ASN A 70 13.14 12.90 14.28
C ASN A 70 14.06 11.83 13.68
N PHE A 71 14.78 12.20 12.63
CA PHE A 71 15.64 11.26 11.90
C PHE A 71 16.97 11.05 12.64
N GLU A 72 17.23 9.81 13.08
CA GLU A 72 18.61 9.27 13.15
C GLU A 72 18.76 7.94 12.40
N ASP A 73 17.73 7.07 12.29
CA ASP A 73 17.86 5.73 11.68
C ASP A 73 16.60 5.23 10.90
N GLU A 74 16.76 4.19 10.05
CA GLU A 74 15.66 3.51 9.30
C GLU A 74 14.58 2.87 10.20
N GLU A 75 14.83 2.78 11.52
CA GLU A 75 13.91 2.23 12.52
C GLU A 75 12.68 3.12 12.78
N ASP A 76 12.69 4.39 12.32
CA ASP A 76 11.60 5.36 12.50
C ASP A 76 10.61 5.43 11.31
N MET A 77 10.71 4.48 10.36
CA MET A 77 9.73 4.35 9.29
C MET A 77 8.38 3.91 9.87
N TRP A 78 7.36 4.77 9.76
CA TRP A 78 6.04 4.48 10.31
C TRP A 78 5.23 3.56 9.39
N MET A 79 5.27 3.81 8.08
CA MET A 79 4.60 2.95 7.11
C MET A 79 5.15 3.11 5.70
N SER A 80 4.93 2.07 4.90
CA SER A 80 5.18 2.07 3.46
C SER A 80 3.97 1.56 2.69
N ASP A 81 4.06 1.67 1.38
CA ASP A 81 3.22 0.95 0.45
C ASP A 81 4.08 0.10 -0.49
N ASP A 82 5.05 -0.62 0.06
CA ASP A 82 5.93 -1.50 -0.71
C ASP A 82 5.10 -2.52 -1.51
N LEU A 83 5.63 -2.98 -2.65
CA LEU A 83 4.88 -3.83 -3.58
C LEU A 83 4.37 -5.12 -2.95
N SER A 84 5.13 -5.70 -2.02
CA SER A 84 4.69 -6.86 -1.23
C SER A 84 3.45 -6.54 -0.39
N GLU A 85 3.44 -5.38 0.27
CA GLU A 85 2.33 -4.88 1.07
C GLU A 85 1.12 -4.53 0.20
N ARG A 86 1.35 -3.87 -0.95
CA ARG A 86 0.29 -3.57 -1.92
C ARG A 86 -0.42 -4.85 -2.37
N LEU A 87 0.35 -5.89 -2.68
CA LEU A 87 -0.20 -7.17 -3.11
C LEU A 87 -1.08 -7.81 -2.03
N SER A 88 -0.59 -7.85 -0.79
CA SER A 88 -1.34 -8.38 0.35
C SER A 88 -2.64 -7.59 0.59
N MET A 89 -2.52 -6.27 0.69
CA MET A 89 -3.64 -5.35 0.89
C MET A 89 -4.68 -5.44 -0.23
N PHE A 90 -4.25 -5.66 -1.47
CA PHE A 90 -5.15 -5.77 -2.62
C PHE A 90 -6.00 -7.04 -2.56
N ASN A 91 -5.40 -8.17 -2.19
CA ASN A 91 -6.13 -9.41 -2.00
C ASN A 91 -7.19 -9.29 -0.92
N ASN A 92 -6.83 -8.62 0.19
CA ASN A 92 -7.78 -8.32 1.27
C ASN A 92 -8.92 -7.41 0.76
N ALA A 93 -8.59 -6.32 0.07
CA ALA A 93 -9.59 -5.39 -0.47
C ALA A 93 -10.56 -6.05 -1.46
N ARG A 94 -10.08 -6.97 -2.31
CA ARG A 94 -10.94 -7.73 -3.24
C ARG A 94 -11.88 -8.73 -2.55
N ALA A 95 -11.49 -9.24 -1.40
CA ALA A 95 -12.33 -10.16 -0.63
C ALA A 95 -13.43 -9.43 0.16
N CYS A 96 -13.26 -8.12 0.40
CA CYS A 96 -14.23 -7.29 1.11
C CYS A 96 -15.51 -7.04 0.29
N HIS A 97 -16.64 -7.03 0.99
CA HIS A 97 -17.97 -6.74 0.44
C HIS A 97 -18.89 -6.20 1.55
N GLY A 98 -19.97 -5.50 1.19
CA GLY A 98 -20.90 -4.90 2.15
C GLY A 98 -20.31 -3.69 2.86
N ASP A 99 -20.54 -3.57 4.17
CA ASP A 99 -20.06 -2.46 4.98
C ASP A 99 -18.68 -2.78 5.58
N VAL A 100 -17.68 -1.98 5.24
CA VAL A 100 -16.27 -2.24 5.59
C VAL A 100 -15.77 -1.20 6.58
N LEU A 101 -15.15 -1.67 7.66
CA LEU A 101 -14.40 -0.84 8.62
C LEU A 101 -12.91 -0.99 8.39
N VAL A 102 -12.20 0.12 8.25
CA VAL A 102 -10.73 0.18 8.18
C VAL A 102 -10.21 0.96 9.38
N GLY A 103 -9.34 0.34 10.17
CA GLY A 103 -8.62 1.00 11.25
C GLY A 103 -7.27 1.50 10.75
N GLY A 104 -7.11 2.82 10.67
CA GLY A 104 -5.94 3.49 10.08
C GLY A 104 -6.16 3.83 8.61
N LEU A 105 -5.87 5.07 8.25
CA LEU A 105 -5.95 5.60 6.90
C LEU A 105 -4.61 5.47 6.18
N GLY A 106 -3.54 5.79 6.90
CA GLY A 106 -2.16 5.72 6.43
C GLY A 106 -1.92 6.44 5.09
N LEU A 107 -1.09 5.86 4.22
CA LEU A 107 -0.82 6.34 2.86
C LEU A 107 -2.03 6.23 1.91
N GLY A 108 -3.14 5.69 2.39
CA GLY A 108 -4.38 5.76 1.65
C GLY A 108 -4.49 4.79 0.47
N LEU A 109 -3.85 3.64 0.55
CA LEU A 109 -3.88 2.66 -0.53
C LEU A 109 -5.19 1.84 -0.52
N VAL A 110 -5.47 1.18 0.61
CA VAL A 110 -6.59 0.24 0.75
C VAL A 110 -7.94 0.93 0.60
N HIS A 111 -8.12 2.13 1.17
CA HIS A 111 -9.40 2.83 1.12
C HIS A 111 -9.74 3.25 -0.32
N GLN A 112 -8.75 3.65 -1.13
CA GLN A 112 -8.95 3.95 -2.56
C GLN A 112 -9.41 2.72 -3.35
N TRP A 113 -8.94 1.53 -2.98
CA TRP A 113 -9.38 0.28 -3.61
C TRP A 113 -10.78 -0.11 -3.18
N LEU A 114 -11.06 -0.07 -1.88
CA LEU A 114 -12.38 -0.37 -1.34
C LEU A 114 -13.45 0.60 -1.85
N ALA A 115 -13.13 1.90 -1.95
CA ALA A 115 -14.04 2.92 -2.46
C ALA A 115 -14.41 2.73 -3.94
N ARG A 116 -13.57 2.01 -4.71
CA ARG A 116 -13.85 1.68 -6.12
C ARG A 116 -14.44 0.27 -6.31
N SER A 117 -14.56 -0.51 -5.23
CA SER A 117 -15.10 -1.86 -5.31
C SER A 117 -16.64 -1.81 -5.37
N PRO A 118 -17.28 -2.33 -6.44
CA PRO A 118 -18.74 -2.36 -6.51
C PRO A 118 -19.37 -3.35 -5.51
N ALA A 119 -18.56 -4.21 -4.88
CA ALA A 119 -19.02 -5.14 -3.86
C ALA A 119 -19.13 -4.47 -2.47
N VAL A 120 -18.53 -3.30 -2.27
CA VAL A 120 -18.55 -2.55 -1.02
C VAL A 120 -19.72 -1.55 -1.06
N THR A 121 -20.57 -1.60 -0.05
CA THR A 121 -21.75 -0.74 0.11
C THR A 121 -21.43 0.53 0.88
N SER A 122 -20.61 0.43 1.92
CA SER A 122 -20.11 1.57 2.68
C SER A 122 -18.70 1.32 3.23
N LEU A 123 -17.96 2.40 3.46
CA LEU A 123 -16.60 2.37 3.98
C LEU A 123 -16.51 3.35 5.16
N THR A 124 -16.16 2.84 6.34
CA THR A 124 -15.85 3.65 7.52
C THR A 124 -14.36 3.54 7.79
N VAL A 125 -13.68 4.68 7.90
CA VAL A 125 -12.26 4.73 8.28
C VAL A 125 -12.13 5.41 9.63
N VAL A 126 -11.39 4.77 10.54
CA VAL A 126 -11.05 5.34 11.84
C VAL A 126 -9.57 5.67 11.83
N GLU A 127 -9.24 6.96 11.80
CA GLU A 127 -7.87 7.47 11.85
C GLU A 127 -7.69 8.31 13.12
N ARG A 128 -6.58 8.09 13.82
CA ARG A 128 -6.22 8.81 15.04
C ARG A 128 -5.44 10.08 14.73
N SER A 129 -4.57 10.03 13.73
CA SER A 129 -3.62 11.09 13.40
C SER A 129 -4.23 12.04 12.37
N PRO A 130 -4.61 13.27 12.75
CA PRO A 130 -5.22 14.21 11.81
C PRO A 130 -4.28 14.60 10.67
N GLU A 131 -2.96 14.55 10.89
CA GLU A 131 -1.92 14.85 9.88
C GLU A 131 -1.89 13.84 8.73
N VAL A 132 -2.43 12.63 8.91
CA VAL A 132 -2.48 11.59 7.88
C VAL A 132 -3.70 11.79 6.96
N VAL A 133 -4.76 12.46 7.43
CA VAL A 133 -6.00 12.65 6.67
C VAL A 133 -5.78 13.34 5.31
N PRO A 134 -4.99 14.44 5.23
CA PRO A 134 -4.68 15.08 3.95
C PRO A 134 -3.90 14.20 2.97
N LEU A 135 -3.14 13.19 3.43
CA LEU A 135 -2.35 12.32 2.54
C LEU A 135 -3.21 11.41 1.67
N ALA A 136 -4.33 10.97 2.21
CA ALA A 136 -5.11 9.87 1.66
C ALA A 136 -6.37 10.35 0.93
N LEU A 137 -6.76 11.60 1.10
CA LEU A 137 -7.88 12.20 0.39
C LEU A 137 -7.39 12.82 -0.92
N PRO A 138 -8.15 12.73 -2.02
CA PRO A 138 -7.83 13.47 -3.24
C PRO A 138 -7.77 14.98 -2.95
N ALA A 139 -6.80 15.66 -3.55
CA ALA A 139 -6.74 17.13 -3.59
C ALA A 139 -7.90 17.74 -4.38
#